data_AF-A0A955CBS7-F1
#
_entry.id   AF-A0A955CBS7-F1
#
_cell.length_a   1.000
_cell.length_b   1.000
_cell.length_c   1.000
_cell.angle_alpha   90.00
_cell.angle_beta   90.00
_cell.angle_gamma   90.00
#
_symmetry.space_group_name_H-M   'P 1'
#
loop_
_entity.id
_entity.type
_entity.pdbx_description
1 polymer ?
#
loop_
_entity_poly.entity_id
_entity_poly.type
_entity_poly.pdbx_seq_one_letter_code
_entity_poly.pdbx_strand_id
1 'polypeptide(L)'
;MGRFARKTTWLVGLALASLIANTGCGCDLSDFIGFPFPVGSDSVLVIIENEAGVDVRADATFTFSTEDVRKTSRVLDAEGAGASVAILRTVAERIDVRATAIGGSPSSQVISNLITPGEVLLDVTLRLNIDYSAGDTIVIRIQGPFDDCNNNGMDDAEEIASGNVNDCDENGIPDDCQPDVDNDGVPDSCDNCLSIPNPDQRDDDNNNLGDVCETGACQISVTCVETTLTLCLNQGGIFDGVGTSCGAGNPVPTGACCTGQICNITTQAICEAADGTYQGDESTCDSASCLPPTGACCAGEASCLIRTQSDCNQLEGTYLGDNTICETDTCLPNDGACCLEDLSGPYCVILSGDACDSAEGSYLGDGSVCDVDTCQPPTGACCLPNVNITLGQLPAICIVTSELECANLDGAYQGDDTSCDSDPCNPPTGACCFNPLLSARIGACSVITEDECLFDGGTYLGDDTTCDNDPCSPPTGACCFYDNETTVCLVNTEVACQSINGYYHGDDTSCAFDTCEPIVGACCLTSFCVEIPEPSCTALMGVFNGVGTDCPGA
;
A
#
# COMPACT_ATOMS: atom_id res chain seq x y z
N MET A 1 -26.37 5.71 49.58
CA MET A 1 -26.66 7.16 49.52
C MET A 1 -26.10 7.70 48.21
N GLY A 2 -26.97 8.14 47.26
CA GLY A 2 -26.65 8.68 45.92
C GLY A 2 -26.22 7.62 44.89
N ARG A 3 -26.56 7.67 43.59
CA ARG A 3 -26.71 8.80 42.65
C ARG A 3 -27.71 8.53 41.50
N PHE A 4 -28.15 9.65 40.91
CA PHE A 4 -29.07 9.95 39.80
C PHE A 4 -29.25 8.94 38.64
N ALA A 5 -30.51 8.61 38.33
CA ALA A 5 -30.98 8.32 36.96
C ALA A 5 -31.91 9.49 36.56
N ARG A 6 -31.64 10.08 35.39
CA ARG A 6 -32.16 11.38 34.95
C ARG A 6 -33.68 11.37 34.82
N LYS A 7 -34.29 12.46 35.31
CA LYS A 7 -35.67 12.87 35.04
C LYS A 7 -35.74 13.43 33.61
N THR A 8 -36.41 12.74 32.70
CA THR A 8 -36.87 13.36 31.44
C THR A 8 -38.20 14.04 31.72
N THR A 9 -38.19 15.37 31.59
CA THR A 9 -39.37 16.22 31.75
C THR A 9 -39.98 16.36 30.36
N TRP A 10 -41.07 15.65 30.07
CA TRP A 10 -41.77 15.83 28.80
C TRP A 10 -42.61 17.11 28.84
N LEU A 11 -42.27 18.05 27.97
CA LEU A 11 -43.11 19.17 27.59
C LEU A 11 -44.42 18.61 27.02
N VAL A 12 -45.55 18.91 27.68
CA VAL A 12 -46.87 18.73 27.10
C VAL A 12 -47.02 19.79 26.01
N GLY A 13 -46.55 19.48 24.81
CA GLY A 13 -46.81 20.25 23.61
C GLY A 13 -48.27 20.05 23.21
N LEU A 14 -49.07 21.11 23.35
CA LEU A 14 -50.36 21.24 22.67
C LEU A 14 -50.11 21.26 21.15
N ALA A 15 -50.13 20.08 20.52
CA ALA A 15 -50.17 19.98 19.07
C ALA A 15 -51.60 20.31 18.61
N LEU A 16 -51.78 21.52 18.06
CA LEU A 16 -52.87 21.84 17.16
C LEU A 16 -52.91 20.78 16.06
N ALA A 17 -54.08 20.19 15.85
CA ALA A 17 -54.34 19.20 14.82
C ALA A 17 -53.77 19.65 13.46
N SER A 18 -52.77 18.92 12.96
CA SER A 18 -52.36 19.00 11.56
C SER A 18 -52.93 17.78 10.85
N LEU A 19 -53.81 18.06 9.90
CA LEU A 19 -54.40 17.09 9.00
C LEU A 19 -53.30 16.69 7.99
N ILE A 20 -52.71 15.51 8.15
CA ILE A 20 -51.92 14.87 7.08
C ILE A 20 -52.55 13.53 6.77
N ALA A 21 -53.18 13.49 5.60
CA ALA A 21 -53.46 12.27 4.86
C ALA A 21 -52.26 11.95 3.96
N ASN A 22 -52.09 10.65 3.66
CA ASN A 22 -51.14 9.97 2.77
C ASN A 22 -49.86 9.43 3.44
N THR A 23 -49.43 8.18 3.20
CA THR A 23 -49.94 7.06 2.39
C THR A 23 -49.09 5.84 2.79
N GLY A 24 -49.70 4.70 3.10
CA GLY A 24 -48.90 3.50 3.36
C GLY A 24 -49.60 2.23 3.81
N CYS A 25 -50.89 2.23 4.16
CA CYS A 25 -51.75 1.05 4.10
C CYS A 25 -53.20 1.49 4.32
N GLY A 26 -54.09 1.07 3.43
CA GLY A 26 -55.52 1.36 3.53
C GLY A 26 -56.12 0.57 4.67
N CYS A 27 -56.26 1.19 5.83
CA CYS A 27 -57.12 0.68 6.90
C CYS A 27 -58.41 1.49 6.88
N ASP A 28 -59.43 0.93 6.25
CA ASP A 28 -60.80 1.41 6.38
C ASP A 28 -61.22 1.30 7.86
N LEU A 29 -61.47 2.45 8.49
CA LEU A 29 -61.79 2.55 9.93
C LEU A 29 -63.12 1.88 10.31
N SER A 30 -63.90 1.36 9.34
CA SER A 30 -65.14 0.63 9.60
C SER A 30 -64.99 -0.87 9.86
N ASP A 31 -63.85 -1.51 9.57
CA ASP A 31 -63.72 -2.98 9.69
C ASP A 31 -63.22 -3.48 11.06
N PHE A 32 -62.92 -2.58 12.00
CA PHE A 32 -62.40 -2.94 13.33
C PHE A 32 -63.45 -2.93 14.46
N ILE A 33 -64.74 -2.82 14.13
CA ILE A 33 -65.80 -2.68 15.13
C ILE A 33 -66.68 -3.92 15.19
N GLY A 34 -66.29 -4.87 16.05
CA GLY A 34 -67.16 -5.97 16.48
C GLY A 34 -68.32 -5.55 17.40
N PHE A 35 -68.70 -4.26 17.47
CA PHE A 35 -69.86 -3.79 18.23
C PHE A 35 -70.49 -2.52 17.63
N PRO A 36 -71.80 -2.48 17.35
CA PRO A 36 -72.46 -1.27 16.91
C PRO A 36 -72.69 -0.37 18.13
N PHE A 37 -71.79 0.57 18.39
CA PHE A 37 -72.11 1.70 19.26
C PHE A 37 -72.25 2.96 18.41
N PRO A 38 -73.35 3.72 18.56
CA PRO A 38 -73.44 5.03 17.93
C PRO A 38 -72.36 5.91 18.55
N VAL A 39 -71.51 6.50 17.71
CA VAL A 39 -70.55 7.54 18.09
C VAL A 39 -71.36 8.73 18.61
N GLY A 40 -71.69 8.71 19.89
CA GLY A 40 -72.38 9.79 20.58
C GLY A 40 -71.37 10.87 20.97
N SER A 41 -71.86 12.09 21.11
CA SER A 41 -71.12 13.33 21.41
C SER A 41 -70.47 13.38 22.80
N ASP A 42 -69.94 12.27 23.33
CA ASP A 42 -69.41 12.14 24.70
C ASP A 42 -68.34 11.03 24.83
N SER A 43 -67.44 10.88 23.84
CA SER A 43 -66.32 9.92 23.88
C SER A 43 -64.96 10.60 23.69
N VAL A 44 -63.93 10.07 24.36
CA VAL A 44 -62.51 10.38 24.12
C VAL A 44 -61.87 9.14 23.50
N LEU A 45 -61.19 9.30 22.36
CA LEU A 45 -60.49 8.20 21.70
C LEU A 45 -59.06 8.11 22.24
N VAL A 46 -58.65 6.95 22.77
CA VAL A 46 -57.26 6.72 23.18
C VAL A 46 -56.61 5.81 22.15
N ILE A 47 -55.55 6.27 21.51
CA ILE A 47 -54.79 5.51 20.52
C ILE A 47 -53.44 5.17 21.14
N ILE A 48 -53.05 3.89 21.10
CA ILE A 48 -51.73 3.43 21.53
C ILE A 48 -50.99 2.96 20.29
N GLU A 49 -49.94 3.68 19.92
CA GLU A 49 -49.12 3.40 18.73
C GLU A 49 -47.83 2.70 19.16
N ASN A 50 -47.45 1.64 18.45
CA ASN A 50 -46.16 0.98 18.62
C ASN A 50 -45.18 1.57 17.61
N GLU A 51 -44.19 2.32 18.09
CA GLU A 51 -43.08 2.89 17.32
C GLU A 51 -41.75 2.33 17.85
N ALA A 52 -41.77 1.21 18.59
CA ALA A 52 -40.57 0.62 19.19
C ALA A 52 -39.85 -0.39 18.28
N GLY A 53 -40.38 -0.67 17.08
CA GLY A 53 -39.77 -1.58 16.10
C GLY A 53 -39.70 -3.06 16.52
N VAL A 54 -40.30 -3.42 17.66
CA VAL A 54 -40.42 -4.79 18.19
C VAL A 54 -41.86 -5.05 18.66
N ASP A 55 -42.24 -6.32 18.76
CA ASP A 55 -43.56 -6.70 19.28
C ASP A 55 -43.68 -6.33 20.78
N VAL A 56 -44.74 -5.59 21.12
CA VAL A 56 -45.00 -5.12 22.48
C VAL A 56 -46.36 -5.61 22.98
N ARG A 57 -46.40 -6.01 24.25
CA ARG A 57 -47.63 -6.18 24.99
C ARG A 57 -47.96 -4.90 25.74
N ALA A 58 -49.03 -4.22 25.32
CA ALA A 58 -49.57 -3.04 25.98
C ALA A 58 -50.72 -3.43 26.92
N ASP A 59 -50.49 -3.28 28.22
CA ASP A 59 -51.49 -3.41 29.28
C ASP A 59 -51.94 -2.01 29.72
N ALA A 60 -53.21 -1.67 29.51
CA ALA A 60 -53.79 -0.39 29.90
C ALA A 60 -54.91 -0.56 30.93
N THR A 61 -54.86 0.24 31.99
CA THR A 61 -55.85 0.31 33.06
C THR A 61 -56.45 1.71 33.13
N PHE A 62 -57.77 1.79 33.02
CA PHE A 62 -58.54 3.02 33.11
C PHE A 62 -59.29 3.04 34.44
N THR A 63 -59.02 4.03 35.27
CA THR A 63 -59.66 4.23 36.57
C THR A 63 -60.64 5.39 36.47
N PHE A 64 -61.90 5.12 36.82
CA PHE A 64 -62.98 6.10 36.76
C PHE A 64 -63.36 6.61 38.16
N SER A 65 -63.90 7.83 38.22
CA SER A 65 -64.31 8.51 39.47
C SER A 65 -65.33 7.74 40.33
N THR A 66 -65.95 6.67 39.80
CA THR A 66 -66.99 5.85 40.46
C THR A 66 -66.48 4.49 40.96
N GLU A 67 -65.19 4.35 41.26
CA GLU A 67 -64.51 3.07 41.63
C GLU A 67 -64.45 2.01 40.51
N ASP A 68 -65.05 2.28 39.34
CA ASP A 68 -64.96 1.37 38.20
C ASP A 68 -63.53 1.36 37.64
N VAL A 69 -62.97 0.16 37.45
CA VAL A 69 -61.67 -0.05 36.83
C VAL A 69 -61.84 -0.93 35.60
N ARG A 70 -61.39 -0.45 34.44
CA ARG A 70 -61.35 -1.24 33.20
C ARG A 70 -59.93 -1.55 32.83
N LYS A 71 -59.69 -2.78 32.38
CA LYS A 71 -58.37 -3.25 31.93
C LYS A 71 -58.47 -3.75 30.50
N THR A 72 -57.50 -3.41 29.68
CA THR A 72 -57.30 -3.96 28.35
C THR A 72 -55.86 -4.40 28.20
N SER A 73 -55.64 -5.42 27.38
CA SER A 73 -54.33 -5.97 27.07
C SER A 73 -54.33 -6.32 25.58
N ARG A 74 -53.33 -5.83 24.85
CA ARG A 74 -53.17 -6.07 23.42
C ARG A 74 -51.70 -6.30 23.09
N VAL A 75 -51.46 -7.17 22.12
CA VAL A 75 -50.17 -7.31 21.45
C VAL A 75 -50.20 -6.40 20.23
N LEU A 76 -49.16 -5.59 20.06
CA LEU A 76 -48.95 -4.70 18.93
C LEU A 76 -47.71 -5.20 18.18
N ASP A 77 -47.85 -5.43 16.88
CA ASP A 77 -46.80 -5.98 16.04
C ASP A 77 -45.72 -4.92 15.72
N ALA A 78 -44.52 -5.36 15.35
CA ALA A 78 -43.36 -4.51 15.05
C ALA A 78 -43.49 -3.62 13.80
N GLU A 79 -44.27 -4.05 12.79
CA GLU A 79 -44.37 -3.38 11.47
C GLU A 79 -45.74 -2.73 11.18
N GLY A 80 -46.69 -2.74 12.13
CA GLY A 80 -48.09 -2.52 11.78
C GLY A 80 -48.95 -1.83 12.83
N ALA A 81 -49.41 -0.63 12.46
CA ALA A 81 -50.58 0.14 12.91
C ALA A 81 -50.95 0.08 14.40
N GLY A 82 -50.81 1.21 15.09
CA GLY A 82 -51.25 1.39 16.47
C GLY A 82 -52.64 0.83 16.78
N ALA A 83 -52.78 0.21 17.94
CA ALA A 83 -54.09 -0.21 18.43
C ALA A 83 -54.85 1.00 18.98
N SER A 84 -56.03 1.26 18.43
CA SER A 84 -56.96 2.25 18.97
C SER A 84 -57.96 1.61 19.93
N VAL A 85 -58.19 2.26 21.06
CA VAL A 85 -59.22 1.89 22.05
C VAL A 85 -60.11 3.11 22.30
N ALA A 86 -61.35 3.08 21.79
CA ALA A 86 -62.34 4.11 22.07
C ALA A 86 -62.89 3.98 23.50
N ILE A 87 -62.88 5.06 24.27
CA ILE A 87 -63.36 5.06 25.66
C ILE A 87 -64.52 6.04 25.77
N LEU A 88 -65.71 5.51 26.05
CA LEU A 88 -66.89 6.32 26.36
C LEU A 88 -66.67 7.07 27.69
N ARG A 89 -67.22 8.29 27.83
CA ARG A 89 -67.24 9.02 29.10
C ARG A 89 -67.80 8.15 30.24
N THR A 90 -66.90 7.61 31.03
CA THR A 90 -66.93 7.79 32.47
C THR A 90 -65.63 8.52 32.81
N VAL A 91 -65.62 9.35 33.84
CA VAL A 91 -64.54 10.30 34.13
C VAL A 91 -63.25 9.52 34.45
N ALA A 92 -62.43 9.22 33.45
CA ALA A 92 -61.16 8.53 33.67
C ALA A 92 -60.25 9.53 34.38
N GLU A 93 -60.13 9.41 35.71
CA GLU A 93 -59.22 10.25 36.49
C GLU A 93 -57.76 9.81 36.26
N ARG A 94 -57.59 8.53 35.92
CA ARG A 94 -56.28 7.92 35.75
C ARG A 94 -56.26 6.91 34.62
N ILE A 95 -55.26 7.03 33.75
CA ILE A 95 -54.89 6.02 32.77
C ILE A 95 -53.49 5.53 33.13
N ASP A 96 -53.36 4.24 33.42
CA ASP A 96 -52.06 3.58 33.56
C ASP A 96 -51.81 2.75 32.31
N VAL A 97 -50.73 3.02 31.57
CA VAL A 97 -50.31 2.23 30.41
C VAL A 97 -48.93 1.67 30.67
N ARG A 98 -48.81 0.36 30.58
CA ARG A 98 -47.54 -0.36 30.66
C ARG A 98 -47.33 -1.17 29.38
N ALA A 99 -46.26 -0.90 28.67
CA ALA A 99 -45.84 -1.67 27.50
C ALA A 99 -44.59 -2.50 27.85
N THR A 100 -44.65 -3.79 27.57
CA THR A 100 -43.54 -4.74 27.80
C THR A 100 -43.17 -5.39 26.47
N ALA A 101 -41.89 -5.39 26.12
CA ALA A 101 -41.37 -6.12 24.97
C ALA A 101 -41.62 -7.62 25.17
N ILE A 102 -42.13 -8.31 24.16
CA ILE A 102 -42.39 -9.77 24.25
C ILE A 102 -41.52 -10.60 23.31
N GLY A 103 -40.68 -9.94 22.51
CA GLY A 103 -39.84 -10.56 21.48
C GLY A 103 -40.62 -10.81 20.18
N GLY A 104 -39.91 -10.74 19.05
CA GLY A 104 -40.47 -10.86 17.70
C GLY A 104 -39.36 -10.64 16.65
N SER A 105 -39.65 -10.86 15.37
CA SER A 105 -38.73 -10.44 14.30
C SER A 105 -38.69 -8.91 14.30
N PRO A 106 -37.51 -8.29 14.47
CA PRO A 106 -37.42 -6.85 14.41
C PRO A 106 -37.91 -6.36 13.05
N SER A 107 -38.61 -5.23 13.05
CA SER A 107 -38.91 -4.53 11.80
C SER A 107 -37.59 -4.16 11.12
N SER A 108 -37.62 -4.01 9.79
CA SER A 108 -36.44 -3.65 9.00
C SER A 108 -35.81 -2.29 9.37
N GLN A 109 -36.38 -1.54 10.32
CA GLN A 109 -35.95 -0.21 10.76
C GLN A 109 -35.22 -0.21 12.13
N VAL A 110 -35.14 -1.33 12.87
CA VAL A 110 -34.48 -1.34 14.20
C VAL A 110 -33.47 -2.47 14.31
N ILE A 111 -32.21 -2.13 14.57
CA ILE A 111 -31.12 -3.07 14.79
C ILE A 111 -31.25 -3.62 16.23
N SER A 112 -31.81 -4.82 16.35
CA SER A 112 -32.48 -5.33 17.56
C SER A 112 -31.58 -5.90 18.67
N ASN A 113 -30.48 -5.24 19.02
CA ASN A 113 -29.56 -5.79 20.02
C ASN A 113 -29.77 -5.26 21.45
N LEU A 114 -30.54 -4.18 21.65
CA LEU A 114 -30.72 -3.56 22.97
C LEU A 114 -31.96 -4.02 23.74
N ILE A 115 -33.04 -4.46 23.06
CA ILE A 115 -34.32 -4.74 23.73
C ILE A 115 -34.45 -6.22 24.06
N THR A 116 -34.55 -6.53 25.35
CA THR A 116 -34.72 -7.92 25.82
C THR A 116 -36.20 -8.30 25.97
N PRO A 117 -36.61 -9.54 25.63
CA PRO A 117 -37.95 -10.01 25.95
C PRO A 117 -38.23 -9.90 27.45
N GLY A 118 -39.29 -9.17 27.81
CA GLY A 118 -39.67 -8.85 29.19
C GLY A 118 -39.27 -7.45 29.64
N GLU A 119 -38.53 -6.68 28.84
CA GLU A 119 -38.17 -5.29 29.14
C GLU A 119 -39.39 -4.36 29.09
N VAL A 120 -39.46 -3.41 30.01
CA VAL A 120 -40.55 -2.43 30.07
C VAL A 120 -40.15 -1.19 29.29
N LEU A 121 -40.74 -1.01 28.11
CA LEU A 121 -40.44 0.12 27.20
C LEU A 121 -41.21 1.39 27.57
N LEU A 122 -42.38 1.24 28.19
CA LEU A 122 -43.21 2.35 28.64
C LEU A 122 -43.94 1.95 29.92
N ASP A 123 -43.88 2.78 30.95
CA ASP A 123 -44.73 2.65 32.15
C ASP A 123 -45.16 4.05 32.59
N VAL A 124 -46.35 4.45 32.17
CA VAL A 124 -46.85 5.81 32.30
C VAL A 124 -48.20 5.83 33.00
N THR A 125 -48.31 6.68 34.01
CA THR A 125 -49.58 7.04 34.64
C THR A 125 -49.95 8.45 34.23
N LEU A 126 -50.98 8.59 33.41
CA LEU A 126 -51.61 9.87 33.09
C LEU A 126 -52.72 10.13 34.10
N ARG A 127 -52.60 11.23 34.85
CA ARG A 127 -53.70 11.77 35.65
C ARG A 127 -54.41 12.83 34.84
N LEU A 128 -55.67 12.58 34.52
CA LEU A 128 -56.44 13.47 33.67
C LEU A 128 -57.19 14.46 34.56
N ASN A 129 -56.64 15.66 34.72
CA ASN A 129 -57.26 16.78 35.43
C ASN A 129 -57.84 17.83 34.45
N ILE A 130 -58.35 17.39 33.29
CA ILE A 130 -58.74 18.28 32.17
C ILE A 130 -60.17 17.98 31.75
N ASP A 131 -60.96 19.03 31.50
CA ASP A 131 -62.29 18.94 30.91
C ASP A 131 -62.18 18.57 29.41
N TYR A 132 -62.41 17.30 29.06
CA TYR A 132 -62.43 16.86 27.65
C TYR A 132 -63.71 17.28 26.93
N SER A 133 -63.58 17.59 25.65
CA SER A 133 -64.68 17.79 24.71
C SER A 133 -64.95 16.52 23.89
N ALA A 134 -66.16 16.43 23.37
CA ALA A 134 -66.54 15.34 22.48
C ALA A 134 -65.69 15.35 21.22
N GLY A 135 -64.99 14.24 20.93
CA GLY A 135 -64.11 14.11 19.77
C GLY A 135 -62.62 14.36 20.05
N ASP A 136 -62.24 14.61 21.30
CA ASP A 136 -60.84 14.68 21.68
C ASP A 136 -60.17 13.30 21.53
N THR A 137 -58.91 13.30 21.07
CA THR A 137 -58.08 12.10 20.90
C THR A 137 -56.82 12.24 21.73
N ILE A 138 -56.48 11.20 22.50
CA ILE A 138 -55.21 11.07 23.22
C ILE A 138 -54.39 10.00 22.51
N VAL A 139 -53.21 10.37 22.02
CA VAL A 139 -52.28 9.42 21.39
C VAL A 139 -51.12 9.16 22.34
N ILE A 140 -50.87 7.90 22.66
CA ILE A 140 -49.73 7.43 23.45
C ILE A 140 -48.83 6.63 22.52
N ARG A 141 -47.62 7.12 22.28
CA ARG A 141 -46.62 6.46 21.44
C ARG A 141 -45.67 5.67 22.31
N ILE A 142 -45.55 4.37 22.05
CA ILE A 142 -44.53 3.51 22.66
C ILE A 142 -43.30 3.62 21.78
N GLN A 143 -42.35 4.41 22.23
CA GLN A 143 -41.04 4.56 21.61
C GLN A 143 -40.10 3.53 22.26
N GLY A 144 -39.33 2.82 21.45
CA GLY A 144 -38.23 1.99 21.96
C GLY A 144 -37.07 2.88 22.43
N PRO A 145 -36.06 2.33 23.10
CA PRO A 145 -34.73 2.94 23.03
C PRO A 145 -34.33 2.91 21.55
N PHE A 146 -34.41 4.07 20.90
CA PHE A 146 -33.76 4.30 19.62
C PHE A 146 -32.37 4.87 19.91
N ASP A 147 -31.41 4.56 19.04
CA ASP A 147 -30.06 5.08 19.19
C ASP A 147 -30.15 6.54 18.74
N ASP A 148 -30.06 7.47 19.69
CA ASP A 148 -30.13 8.92 19.48
C ASP A 148 -28.96 9.54 20.21
N CYS A 149 -27.82 9.49 19.54
CA CYS A 149 -26.55 9.88 20.12
C CYS A 149 -26.49 11.38 20.45
N ASN A 150 -27.18 12.21 19.66
CA ASN A 150 -27.19 13.67 19.79
C ASN A 150 -28.39 14.21 20.61
N ASN A 151 -29.30 13.33 21.06
CA ASN A 151 -30.50 13.59 21.85
C ASN A 151 -31.45 14.60 21.19
N ASN A 152 -31.54 14.62 19.85
CA ASN A 152 -32.41 15.54 19.10
C ASN A 152 -33.85 15.00 18.95
N GLY A 153 -34.09 13.75 19.35
CA GLY A 153 -35.38 13.07 19.26
C GLY A 153 -35.66 12.39 17.93
N MET A 154 -34.65 12.22 17.07
CA MET A 154 -34.65 11.36 15.88
C MET A 154 -33.71 10.17 16.13
N ASP A 155 -34.02 9.05 15.51
CA ASP A 155 -33.15 7.86 15.52
C ASP A 155 -31.97 8.07 14.57
N ASP A 156 -30.78 7.64 14.99
CA ASP A 156 -29.51 7.73 14.27
C ASP A 156 -29.66 7.15 12.85
N ALA A 157 -30.32 5.99 12.73
CA ALA A 157 -30.57 5.36 11.43
C ALA A 157 -31.57 6.15 10.56
N GLU A 158 -32.58 6.79 11.16
CA GLU A 158 -33.47 7.71 10.43
C GLU A 158 -32.73 8.97 9.97
N GLU A 159 -31.83 9.50 10.80
CA GLU A 159 -31.03 10.70 10.50
C GLU A 159 -30.09 10.43 9.31
N ILE A 160 -29.39 9.29 9.33
CA ILE A 160 -28.52 8.81 8.23
C ILE A 160 -29.35 8.54 6.97
N ALA A 161 -30.47 7.81 7.08
CA ALA A 161 -31.32 7.48 5.93
C ALA A 161 -31.96 8.72 5.28
N SER A 162 -32.18 9.79 6.05
CA SER A 162 -32.67 11.07 5.55
C SER A 162 -31.60 11.87 4.78
N GLY A 163 -30.33 11.47 4.87
CA GLY A 163 -29.18 12.13 4.24
C GLY A 163 -28.81 13.47 4.88
N ASN A 164 -29.24 13.69 6.12
CA ASN A 164 -28.97 14.94 6.85
C ASN A 164 -27.64 14.92 7.61
N VAL A 165 -27.11 13.73 7.90
CA VAL A 165 -25.83 13.48 8.57
C VAL A 165 -25.02 12.47 7.77
N ASN A 166 -23.71 12.45 8.00
CA ASN A 166 -22.79 11.50 7.39
C ASN A 166 -22.55 10.31 8.35
N ASP A 167 -22.22 9.16 7.76
CA ASP A 167 -21.80 7.91 8.43
C ASP A 167 -20.70 7.29 7.56
N CYS A 168 -19.46 7.69 7.79
CA CYS A 168 -18.34 7.39 6.89
C CYS A 168 -17.83 5.94 7.01
N ASP A 169 -18.06 5.27 8.14
CA ASP A 169 -17.67 3.87 8.38
C ASP A 169 -18.87 2.90 8.31
N GLU A 170 -20.05 3.39 7.95
CA GLU A 170 -21.31 2.65 7.77
C GLU A 170 -21.69 1.83 9.01
N ASN A 171 -21.36 2.32 10.20
CA ASN A 171 -21.58 1.60 11.45
C ASN A 171 -22.99 1.87 12.05
N GLY A 172 -23.78 2.76 11.44
CA GLY A 172 -25.12 3.13 11.86
C GLY A 172 -25.18 4.22 12.93
N ILE A 173 -24.06 4.86 13.26
CA ILE A 173 -23.95 5.98 14.20
C ILE A 173 -23.43 7.20 13.42
N PRO A 174 -24.12 8.35 13.43
CA PRO A 174 -23.68 9.56 12.74
C PRO A 174 -22.26 9.99 13.13
N ASP A 175 -21.49 10.51 12.18
CA ASP A 175 -20.10 10.98 12.38
C ASP A 175 -19.97 11.95 13.56
N ASP A 176 -20.90 12.90 13.70
CA ASP A 176 -20.94 13.90 14.79
C ASP A 176 -21.08 13.29 16.20
N CYS A 177 -21.40 12.00 16.28
CA CYS A 177 -21.56 11.24 17.51
C CYS A 177 -20.45 10.25 17.78
N GLN A 178 -19.52 10.11 16.84
CA GLN A 178 -18.36 9.25 16.98
C GLN A 178 -17.21 10.02 17.67
N PRO A 179 -16.23 9.32 18.24
CA PRO A 179 -15.03 9.94 18.77
C PRO A 179 -14.26 10.68 17.67
N ASP A 180 -13.81 11.90 17.98
CA ASP A 180 -12.94 12.72 17.15
C ASP A 180 -11.87 13.30 18.08
N VAL A 181 -10.69 12.70 18.04
CA VAL A 181 -9.60 12.95 18.98
C VAL A 181 -8.93 14.31 18.75
N ASP A 182 -8.91 14.81 17.51
CA ASP A 182 -8.23 16.05 17.15
C ASP A 182 -9.19 17.22 16.85
N ASN A 183 -10.49 16.94 16.83
CA ASN A 183 -11.62 17.86 16.72
C ASN A 183 -11.68 18.59 15.36
N ASP A 184 -11.36 17.89 14.28
CA ASP A 184 -11.40 18.42 12.93
C ASP A 184 -12.76 18.22 12.22
N GLY A 185 -13.66 17.44 12.82
CA GLY A 185 -14.98 17.12 12.29
C GLY A 185 -15.05 15.83 11.49
N VAL A 186 -13.96 15.07 11.42
CA VAL A 186 -13.89 13.71 10.87
C VAL A 186 -13.68 12.74 12.03
N PRO A 187 -14.48 11.67 12.15
CA PRO A 187 -14.34 10.75 13.26
C PRO A 187 -13.09 9.88 13.14
N ASP A 188 -12.56 9.42 14.28
CA ASP A 188 -11.32 8.63 14.39
C ASP A 188 -11.32 7.38 13.46
N SER A 189 -12.49 6.81 13.17
CA SER A 189 -12.68 5.66 12.28
C SER A 189 -12.39 5.96 10.81
N CYS A 190 -12.48 7.22 10.41
CA CYS A 190 -12.38 7.71 9.05
C CYS A 190 -11.30 8.76 8.84
N ASP A 191 -10.62 9.16 9.91
CA ASP A 191 -9.56 10.17 9.90
C ASP A 191 -8.20 9.55 9.52
N ASN A 192 -7.68 9.95 8.36
CA ASN A 192 -6.35 9.54 7.88
C ASN A 192 -5.19 10.25 8.62
N CYS A 193 -5.48 11.13 9.58
CA CYS A 193 -4.54 11.81 10.45
C CYS A 193 -5.05 11.97 11.90
N LEU A 194 -5.27 10.85 12.60
CA LEU A 194 -5.69 10.65 14.01
C LEU A 194 -5.17 11.59 15.13
N SER A 195 -4.35 12.59 14.88
CA SER A 195 -3.91 13.54 15.92
C SER A 195 -3.62 14.94 15.37
N ILE A 196 -3.84 15.17 14.07
CA ILE A 196 -3.48 16.39 13.37
C ILE A 196 -4.67 16.80 12.48
N PRO A 197 -5.40 17.87 12.87
CA PRO A 197 -6.63 18.26 12.19
C PRO A 197 -6.47 18.50 10.68
N ASN A 198 -7.21 17.76 9.86
CA ASN A 198 -7.33 17.89 8.42
C ASN A 198 -8.75 17.57 7.91
N PRO A 199 -9.69 18.52 8.05
CA PRO A 199 -11.08 18.31 7.65
C PRO A 199 -11.29 17.98 6.16
N ASP A 200 -10.29 18.23 5.32
CA ASP A 200 -10.32 17.91 3.88
C ASP A 200 -9.81 16.51 3.55
N GLN A 201 -9.24 15.79 4.53
CA GLN A 201 -8.78 14.40 4.45
C GLN A 201 -7.91 14.15 3.21
N ARG A 202 -7.13 15.16 2.80
CA ARG A 202 -6.32 15.10 1.59
C ARG A 202 -5.21 14.05 1.74
N ASP A 203 -5.14 13.17 0.76
CA ASP A 203 -4.16 12.09 0.62
C ASP A 203 -3.84 11.97 -0.87
N ASP A 204 -2.79 12.66 -1.32
CA ASP A 204 -2.45 12.74 -2.75
C ASP A 204 -1.90 11.41 -3.31
N ASP A 205 -1.29 10.57 -2.47
CA ASP A 205 -0.66 9.31 -2.89
C ASP A 205 -1.51 8.04 -2.60
N ASN A 206 -2.63 8.21 -1.89
CA ASN A 206 -3.62 7.20 -1.52
C ASN A 206 -3.04 6.07 -0.65
N ASN A 207 -2.16 6.41 0.29
CA ASN A 207 -1.56 5.46 1.23
C ASN A 207 -2.36 5.30 2.54
N ASN A 208 -3.49 6.00 2.69
CA ASN A 208 -4.34 6.09 3.87
C ASN A 208 -3.71 6.82 5.06
N LEU A 209 -2.69 7.65 4.81
CA LEU A 209 -2.08 8.59 5.75
C LEU A 209 -2.17 9.98 5.13
N GLY A 210 -2.89 10.91 5.77
CA GLY A 210 -3.15 12.22 5.16
C GLY A 210 -1.90 13.09 5.03
N ASP A 211 -1.85 13.91 3.98
CA ASP A 211 -0.71 14.78 3.61
C ASP A 211 -0.16 15.58 4.81
N VAL A 212 -1.02 15.98 5.75
CA VAL A 212 -0.64 16.83 6.88
C VAL A 212 0.12 16.11 7.99
N CYS A 213 -0.09 14.80 8.13
CA CYS A 213 0.52 13.97 9.17
C CYS A 213 1.61 13.04 8.61
N GLU A 214 1.82 13.06 7.30
CA GLU A 214 2.97 12.45 6.66
C GLU A 214 4.29 13.05 7.18
N THR A 215 5.24 12.16 7.46
CA THR A 215 6.56 12.53 7.96
C THR A 215 7.65 12.24 6.93
N GLY A 216 8.73 12.98 7.07
CA GLY A 216 9.94 12.82 6.28
C GLY A 216 11.16 13.31 7.04
N ALA A 217 12.34 13.05 6.49
CA ALA A 217 13.59 13.54 7.04
C ALA A 217 13.64 15.07 6.96
N CYS A 218 13.94 15.68 8.11
CA CYS A 218 14.12 17.11 8.24
C CYS A 218 15.53 17.41 8.76
N GLN A 219 16.32 18.13 7.96
CA GLN A 219 17.65 18.58 8.32
C GLN A 219 17.56 19.91 9.07
N ILE A 220 17.75 19.86 10.39
CA ILE A 220 17.81 21.05 11.25
C ILE A 220 19.27 21.24 11.66
N SER A 221 19.98 22.15 10.98
CA SER A 221 21.41 22.38 11.16
C SER A 221 22.26 21.10 10.96
N VAL A 222 22.68 20.43 12.04
CA VAL A 222 23.51 19.21 12.01
C VAL A 222 22.76 17.97 12.51
N THR A 223 21.46 18.10 12.74
CA THR A 223 20.60 17.01 13.24
C THR A 223 19.50 16.70 12.23
N CYS A 224 19.31 15.42 11.93
CA CYS A 224 18.16 14.93 11.19
C CYS A 224 17.09 14.47 12.19
N VAL A 225 15.85 14.90 11.96
CA VAL A 225 14.66 14.39 12.68
C VAL A 225 13.57 14.03 11.67
N GLU A 226 12.86 12.94 11.92
CA GLU A 226 11.66 12.63 11.15
C GLU A 226 10.48 13.42 11.72
N THR A 227 9.93 14.32 10.92
CA THR A 227 8.84 15.22 11.34
C THR A 227 7.99 15.63 10.14
N THR A 228 6.93 16.39 10.35
CA THR A 228 6.09 16.89 9.25
C THR A 228 6.75 18.09 8.57
N LEU A 229 6.38 18.39 7.32
CA LEU A 229 6.87 19.55 6.58
C LEU A 229 6.73 20.85 7.39
N THR A 230 5.57 21.08 8.00
CA THR A 230 5.28 22.28 8.79
C THR A 230 6.20 22.40 10.00
N LEU A 231 6.42 21.31 10.75
CA LEU A 231 7.31 21.31 11.90
C LEU A 231 8.78 21.48 11.49
N CYS A 232 9.16 20.94 10.34
CA CYS A 232 10.49 21.12 9.77
C CYS A 232 10.76 22.60 9.44
N LEU A 233 9.87 23.23 8.70
CA LEU A 233 9.99 24.63 8.30
C LEU A 233 9.93 25.59 9.50
N ASN A 234 9.07 25.32 10.49
CA ASN A 234 8.99 26.12 11.72
C ASN A 234 10.27 26.08 12.55
N GLN A 235 11.05 25.00 12.43
CA GLN A 235 12.36 24.85 13.08
C GLN A 235 13.51 25.38 12.20
N GLY A 236 13.21 25.94 11.03
CA GLY A 236 14.21 26.42 10.07
C GLY A 236 15.01 25.30 9.42
N GLY A 237 14.44 24.09 9.36
CA GLY A 237 15.05 22.93 8.72
C GLY A 237 14.72 22.83 7.23
N ILE A 238 15.45 21.96 6.52
CA ILE A 238 15.22 21.58 5.14
C ILE A 238 14.51 20.22 5.13
N PHE A 239 13.32 20.14 4.52
CA PHE A 239 12.53 18.91 4.44
C PHE A 239 12.91 18.13 3.17
N ASP A 240 13.42 16.92 3.33
CA ASP A 240 13.92 16.09 2.22
C ASP A 240 12.79 15.38 1.45
N GLY A 241 11.54 15.56 1.90
CA GLY A 241 10.33 15.01 1.29
C GLY A 241 9.66 13.95 2.16
N VAL A 242 8.37 13.73 1.94
CA VAL A 242 7.60 12.67 2.63
C VAL A 242 8.22 11.30 2.37
N GLY A 243 8.22 10.43 3.38
CA GLY A 243 8.71 9.04 3.29
C GLY A 243 10.23 8.90 3.30
N THR A 244 10.98 10.02 3.35
CA THR A 244 12.43 9.99 3.57
C THR A 244 12.74 9.74 5.05
N SER A 245 13.80 8.97 5.34
CA SER A 245 14.16 8.60 6.72
C SER A 245 15.52 9.15 7.13
N CYS A 246 15.69 9.37 8.43
CA CYS A 246 16.98 9.72 9.01
C CYS A 246 17.86 8.47 9.12
N GLY A 247 18.47 8.05 8.00
CA GLY A 247 19.36 6.89 7.95
C GLY A 247 20.67 7.07 8.75
N ALA A 248 21.29 5.95 9.15
CA ALA A 248 22.61 5.91 9.76
C ALA A 248 23.70 6.25 8.72
N GLY A 249 23.78 7.52 8.32
CA GLY A 249 24.71 7.96 7.30
C GLY A 249 24.62 9.43 6.87
N ASN A 250 23.85 10.28 7.56
CA ASN A 250 23.84 11.71 7.21
C ASN A 250 23.49 12.62 8.40
N PRO A 251 24.45 13.39 8.93
CA PRO A 251 24.46 14.82 8.69
C PRO A 251 24.95 15.08 7.26
N VAL A 252 24.21 15.88 6.47
CA VAL A 252 24.65 16.34 5.14
C VAL A 252 26.13 16.75 5.25
N PRO A 253 27.03 16.18 4.45
CA PRO A 253 28.43 16.50 4.58
C PRO A 253 28.62 18.01 4.42
N THR A 254 29.37 18.59 5.35
CA THR A 254 29.62 20.04 5.41
C THR A 254 31.06 20.32 5.04
N GLY A 255 31.29 21.48 4.45
CA GLY A 255 32.57 21.92 3.93
C GLY A 255 32.69 23.44 3.90
N ALA A 256 33.88 23.94 3.60
CA ALA A 256 34.16 25.35 3.44
C ALA A 256 33.38 25.95 2.26
N CYS A 257 32.67 27.04 2.54
CA CYS A 257 31.98 27.86 1.56
C CYS A 257 32.58 29.25 1.53
N CYS A 258 32.99 29.70 0.34
CA CYS A 258 33.64 30.99 0.13
C CYS A 258 32.69 31.99 -0.52
N THR A 259 32.33 33.04 0.22
CA THR A 259 31.59 34.21 -0.29
C THR A 259 32.56 35.41 -0.33
N GLY A 260 33.27 35.55 -1.45
CA GLY A 260 34.42 36.46 -1.52
C GLY A 260 35.58 35.97 -0.65
N GLN A 261 36.01 36.77 0.33
CA GLN A 261 37.09 36.39 1.28
C GLN A 261 36.57 35.74 2.58
N ILE A 262 35.25 35.62 2.74
CA ILE A 262 34.64 35.07 3.95
C ILE A 262 34.43 33.57 3.76
N CYS A 263 35.00 32.79 4.67
CA CYS A 263 34.82 31.34 4.73
C CYS A 263 33.86 30.95 5.85
N ASN A 264 32.89 30.09 5.57
CA ASN A 264 32.07 29.44 6.59
C ASN A 264 31.91 27.94 6.29
N ILE A 265 31.78 27.11 7.32
CA ILE A 265 31.48 25.68 7.15
C ILE A 265 29.96 25.51 7.01
N THR A 266 29.48 25.02 5.87
CA THR A 266 28.06 24.83 5.58
C THR A 266 27.86 23.69 4.57
N THR A 267 26.64 23.43 4.13
CA THR A 267 26.36 22.44 3.08
C THR A 267 26.55 23.06 1.70
N GLN A 268 26.80 22.24 0.67
CA GLN A 268 26.92 22.72 -0.71
C GLN A 268 25.70 23.56 -1.14
N ALA A 269 24.49 23.08 -0.84
CA ALA A 269 23.25 23.77 -1.20
C ALA A 269 23.13 25.16 -0.56
N ILE A 270 23.49 25.31 0.72
CA ILE A 270 23.47 26.62 1.39
C ILE A 270 24.57 27.53 0.83
N CYS A 271 25.71 26.97 0.42
CA CYS A 271 26.80 27.73 -0.16
C CYS A 271 26.41 28.33 -1.52
N GLU A 272 25.85 27.52 -2.41
CA GLU A 272 25.40 27.94 -3.74
C GLU A 272 24.25 28.95 -3.64
N ALA A 273 23.31 28.74 -2.70
CA ALA A 273 22.22 29.68 -2.44
C ALA A 273 22.70 31.05 -1.92
N ALA A 274 23.90 31.12 -1.36
CA ALA A 274 24.54 32.36 -0.89
C ALA A 274 25.48 32.98 -1.94
N ASP A 275 25.42 32.54 -3.20
CA ASP A 275 26.36 32.91 -4.28
C ASP A 275 27.84 32.63 -3.91
N GLY A 276 28.08 31.61 -3.07
CA GLY A 276 29.40 31.19 -2.61
C GLY A 276 29.95 29.98 -3.38
N THR A 277 31.28 29.82 -3.37
CA THR A 277 31.97 28.67 -3.96
C THR A 277 32.26 27.62 -2.88
N TYR A 278 31.64 26.45 -3.00
CA TYR A 278 31.83 25.31 -2.10
C TYR A 278 33.13 24.57 -2.43
N GLN A 279 33.93 24.27 -1.41
CA GLN A 279 35.28 23.68 -1.55
C GLN A 279 35.29 22.14 -1.41
N GLY A 280 34.11 21.51 -1.36
CA GLY A 280 33.95 20.06 -1.18
C GLY A 280 33.74 19.65 0.28
N ASP A 281 33.36 18.40 0.48
CA ASP A 281 32.99 17.86 1.79
C ASP A 281 34.20 17.73 2.73
N GLU A 282 33.97 17.97 4.03
CA GLU A 282 34.98 17.99 5.10
C GLU A 282 36.10 19.05 4.94
N SER A 283 36.03 19.90 3.91
CA SER A 283 36.97 21.00 3.71
C SER A 283 36.87 22.05 4.83
N THR A 284 37.99 22.66 5.19
CA THR A 284 38.08 23.57 6.35
C THR A 284 38.32 25.02 5.96
N CYS A 285 37.91 25.95 6.83
CA CYS A 285 38.15 27.37 6.67
C CYS A 285 39.50 27.76 7.26
N ASP A 286 40.56 27.73 6.45
CA ASP A 286 41.82 28.37 6.77
C ASP A 286 42.02 29.67 5.95
N SER A 287 43.07 30.43 6.25
CA SER A 287 43.33 31.73 5.62
C SER A 287 43.64 31.67 4.11
N ALA A 288 43.89 30.49 3.55
CA ALA A 288 44.12 30.26 2.12
C ALA A 288 42.85 29.77 1.39
N SER A 289 41.86 29.23 2.11
CA SER A 289 40.67 28.57 1.53
C SER A 289 39.75 29.47 0.69
N CYS A 290 39.78 30.79 0.85
CA CYS A 290 38.91 31.72 0.09
C CYS A 290 39.66 32.81 -0.68
N LEU A 291 40.89 32.52 -1.10
CA LEU A 291 41.55 33.35 -2.09
C LEU A 291 40.85 33.14 -3.45
N PRO A 292 40.54 34.23 -4.19
CA PRO A 292 39.96 34.08 -5.52
C PRO A 292 40.89 33.21 -6.38
N PRO A 293 40.33 32.24 -7.13
CA PRO A 293 41.15 31.37 -7.93
C PRO A 293 41.96 32.20 -8.93
N THR A 294 43.23 31.80 -9.08
CA THR A 294 44.15 32.43 -10.01
C THR A 294 44.42 31.51 -11.19
N GLY A 295 44.62 32.09 -12.35
CA GLY A 295 44.89 31.39 -13.60
C GLY A 295 45.72 32.23 -14.56
N ALA A 296 46.12 31.62 -15.66
CA ALA A 296 46.87 32.23 -16.74
C ALA A 296 46.06 33.35 -17.40
N CYS A 297 46.66 34.53 -17.41
CA CYS A 297 46.17 35.71 -18.08
C CYS A 297 47.09 36.07 -19.25
N CYS A 298 46.54 36.02 -20.45
CA CYS A 298 47.23 36.36 -21.68
C CYS A 298 46.98 37.83 -22.06
N ALA A 299 47.91 38.70 -21.69
CA ALA A 299 47.83 40.14 -21.99
C ALA A 299 49.01 40.54 -22.88
N GLY A 300 48.75 41.19 -24.02
CA GLY A 300 49.78 41.61 -24.98
C GLY A 300 50.38 40.47 -25.83
N GLU A 301 51.32 40.81 -26.73
CA GLU A 301 51.85 39.94 -27.80
C GLU A 301 52.69 38.72 -27.36
N ALA A 302 52.61 38.25 -26.10
CA ALA A 302 53.07 36.92 -25.61
C ALA A 302 53.24 36.82 -24.06
N SER A 303 52.81 37.79 -23.25
CA SER A 303 53.00 37.68 -21.79
C SER A 303 51.87 36.94 -21.08
N CYS A 304 52.17 35.76 -20.56
CA CYS A 304 51.31 35.03 -19.62
C CYS A 304 51.62 35.43 -18.16
N LEU A 305 50.58 35.80 -17.39
CA LEU A 305 50.68 36.12 -15.96
C LEU A 305 49.66 35.32 -15.13
N ILE A 306 50.04 34.77 -13.98
CA ILE A 306 49.09 34.15 -13.03
C ILE A 306 48.39 35.23 -12.21
N ARG A 307 47.08 35.43 -12.41
CA ARG A 307 46.26 36.48 -11.78
C ARG A 307 44.83 36.00 -11.57
N THR A 308 44.02 36.77 -10.85
CA THR A 308 42.57 36.53 -10.81
C THR A 308 41.93 36.94 -12.14
N GLN A 309 40.76 36.39 -12.49
CA GLN A 309 39.99 36.82 -13.67
C GLN A 309 39.77 38.34 -13.69
N SER A 310 39.46 38.94 -12.53
CA SER A 310 39.21 40.39 -12.41
C SER A 310 40.46 41.22 -12.71
N ASP A 311 41.63 40.78 -12.20
CA ASP A 311 42.91 41.43 -12.48
C ASP A 311 43.33 41.24 -13.95
N CYS A 312 43.01 40.10 -14.55
CA CYS A 312 43.28 39.84 -15.96
C CYS A 312 42.47 40.75 -16.88
N ASN A 313 41.17 40.92 -16.58
CA ASN A 313 40.27 41.81 -17.33
C ASN A 313 40.73 43.27 -17.25
N GLN A 314 41.28 43.70 -16.11
CA GLN A 314 41.85 45.05 -15.96
C GLN A 314 43.11 45.28 -16.80
N LEU A 315 43.80 44.22 -17.20
CA LEU A 315 44.97 44.28 -18.09
C LEU A 315 44.58 44.17 -19.57
N GLU A 316 43.28 44.17 -19.89
CA GLU A 316 42.76 43.89 -21.25
C GLU A 316 43.27 42.54 -21.79
N GLY A 317 43.56 41.58 -20.89
CA GLY A 317 44.04 40.24 -21.23
C GLY A 317 42.92 39.22 -21.35
N THR A 318 43.22 38.08 -21.97
CA THR A 318 42.34 36.91 -22.05
C THR A 318 42.68 35.95 -20.92
N TYR A 319 41.73 35.71 -20.00
CA TYR A 319 41.89 34.75 -18.93
C TYR A 319 41.54 33.35 -19.42
N LEU A 320 42.42 32.37 -19.17
CA LEU A 320 42.26 31.01 -19.70
C LEU A 320 41.54 30.04 -18.75
N GLY A 321 41.14 30.51 -17.56
CA GLY A 321 40.42 29.72 -16.56
C GLY A 321 41.22 29.51 -15.28
N ASP A 322 40.55 29.04 -14.25
CA ASP A 322 41.15 28.85 -12.92
C ASP A 322 42.20 27.74 -12.90
N ASN A 323 43.26 27.91 -12.09
CA ASN A 323 44.40 26.99 -11.96
C ASN A 323 45.21 26.73 -13.24
N THR A 324 44.94 27.46 -14.32
CA THR A 324 45.77 27.40 -15.54
C THR A 324 47.15 28.01 -15.27
N ILE A 325 48.20 27.30 -15.66
CA ILE A 325 49.59 27.70 -15.43
C ILE A 325 50.13 28.51 -16.62
N CYS A 326 51.12 29.36 -16.35
CA CYS A 326 51.78 30.15 -17.39
C CYS A 326 53.06 29.48 -17.84
N GLU A 327 53.02 28.90 -19.04
CA GLU A 327 54.17 28.36 -19.75
C GLU A 327 54.45 29.18 -21.02
N THR A 328 55.51 28.83 -21.77
CA THR A 328 56.00 29.63 -22.90
C THR A 328 55.00 29.79 -24.05
N ASP A 329 54.05 28.87 -24.19
CA ASP A 329 53.17 28.77 -25.37
C ASP A 329 51.66 28.92 -25.02
N THR A 330 51.34 29.16 -23.75
CA THR A 330 49.97 29.25 -23.20
C THR A 330 49.08 30.29 -23.90
N CYS A 331 49.65 31.30 -24.56
CA CYS A 331 48.92 32.44 -25.12
C CYS A 331 48.89 32.50 -26.66
N LEU A 332 49.07 31.36 -27.34
CA LEU A 332 48.98 31.25 -28.80
C LEU A 332 47.57 30.76 -29.22
N PRO A 333 46.77 31.58 -29.91
CA PRO A 333 45.31 31.39 -29.97
C PRO A 333 44.76 30.44 -31.06
N ASN A 334 45.57 29.62 -31.76
CA ASN A 334 45.05 28.72 -32.82
C ASN A 334 45.76 27.36 -32.90
N ASP A 335 46.33 26.90 -31.80
CA ASP A 335 47.04 25.62 -31.77
C ASP A 335 46.25 24.58 -30.97
N GLY A 336 46.45 23.31 -31.32
CA GLY A 336 45.79 22.16 -30.67
C GLY A 336 46.66 20.90 -30.83
N ALA A 337 46.25 19.82 -30.18
CA ALA A 337 46.91 18.52 -30.27
C ALA A 337 46.92 18.01 -31.73
N CYS A 338 48.12 17.77 -32.22
CA CYS A 338 48.42 17.15 -33.49
C CYS A 338 49.10 15.82 -33.25
N CYS A 339 48.47 14.73 -33.69
CA CYS A 339 49.02 13.38 -33.61
C CYS A 339 49.88 13.10 -34.84
N LEU A 340 51.18 12.91 -34.61
CA LEU A 340 52.19 12.59 -35.61
C LEU A 340 52.75 11.19 -35.35
N GLU A 341 53.28 10.54 -36.37
CA GLU A 341 53.97 9.24 -36.24
C GLU A 341 55.47 9.37 -36.49
N ASP A 342 56.28 8.72 -35.65
CA ASP A 342 57.70 8.52 -35.90
C ASP A 342 58.09 7.02 -35.81
N LEU A 343 59.40 6.73 -35.81
CA LEU A 343 59.92 5.36 -35.70
C LEU A 343 59.70 4.71 -34.32
N SER A 344 59.25 5.47 -33.33
CA SER A 344 59.02 5.07 -31.94
C SER A 344 57.54 4.93 -31.60
N GLY A 345 56.63 5.48 -32.42
CA GLY A 345 55.17 5.37 -32.28
C GLY A 345 54.45 6.70 -32.52
N PRO A 346 53.12 6.75 -32.30
CA PRO A 346 52.39 8.02 -32.34
C PRO A 346 52.78 8.90 -31.16
N TYR A 347 53.03 10.18 -31.42
CA TYR A 347 53.35 11.19 -30.42
C TYR A 347 52.53 12.47 -30.66
N CYS A 348 52.28 13.21 -29.58
CA CYS A 348 51.46 14.41 -29.62
C CYS A 348 52.33 15.67 -29.56
N VAL A 349 52.04 16.66 -30.41
CA VAL A 349 52.59 18.01 -30.34
C VAL A 349 51.48 19.05 -30.49
N ILE A 350 51.65 20.22 -29.90
CA ILE A 350 50.73 21.35 -30.09
C ILE A 350 51.15 22.12 -31.35
N LEU A 351 50.31 22.11 -32.38
CA LEU A 351 50.52 22.79 -33.65
C LEU A 351 49.23 23.48 -34.09
N SER A 352 49.33 24.49 -34.97
CA SER A 352 48.16 24.98 -35.69
C SER A 352 47.61 23.91 -36.63
N GLY A 353 46.32 23.96 -36.96
CA GLY A 353 45.72 23.02 -37.93
C GLY A 353 46.50 22.95 -39.24
N ASP A 354 46.86 24.10 -39.82
CA ASP A 354 47.66 24.17 -41.06
C ASP A 354 49.06 23.54 -40.92
N ALA A 355 49.70 23.70 -39.75
CA ALA A 355 51.01 23.11 -39.47
C ALA A 355 50.94 21.60 -39.22
N CYS A 356 49.86 21.13 -38.60
CA CYS A 356 49.58 19.71 -38.40
C CYS A 356 49.37 19.00 -39.73
N ASP A 357 48.53 19.57 -40.61
CA ASP A 357 48.29 19.07 -41.97
C ASP A 357 49.58 19.04 -42.80
N SER A 358 50.42 20.06 -42.65
CA SER A 358 51.73 20.14 -43.33
C SER A 358 52.73 19.10 -42.85
N ALA A 359 52.56 18.60 -41.63
CA ALA A 359 53.37 17.54 -41.03
C ALA A 359 52.78 16.13 -41.27
N GLU A 360 51.70 16.02 -42.08
CA GLU A 360 50.94 14.79 -42.31
C GLU A 360 50.35 14.18 -41.01
N GLY A 361 50.07 15.04 -40.03
CA GLY A 361 49.46 14.65 -38.75
C GLY A 361 47.94 14.69 -38.74
N SER A 362 47.35 14.07 -37.72
CA SER A 362 45.91 14.14 -37.45
C SER A 362 45.62 15.20 -36.40
N TYR A 363 44.95 16.28 -36.80
CA TYR A 363 44.61 17.39 -35.92
C TYR A 363 43.33 17.12 -35.12
N LEU A 364 43.40 17.25 -33.79
CA LEU A 364 42.27 16.98 -32.88
C LEU A 364 41.41 18.22 -32.58
N GLY A 365 41.76 19.37 -33.14
CA GLY A 365 41.02 20.63 -33.03
C GLY A 365 41.64 21.64 -32.05
N ASP A 366 41.26 22.91 -32.21
CA ASP A 366 41.79 24.02 -31.41
C ASP A 366 41.56 23.81 -29.91
N GLY A 367 42.58 24.06 -29.08
CA GLY A 367 42.50 23.93 -27.63
C GLY A 367 42.54 22.49 -27.09
N SER A 368 42.64 21.48 -27.96
CA SER A 368 42.97 20.11 -27.53
C SER A 368 44.39 20.06 -26.96
N VAL A 369 44.57 19.33 -25.86
CA VAL A 369 45.83 19.23 -25.12
C VAL A 369 46.57 17.95 -25.46
N CYS A 370 47.90 17.99 -25.40
CA CYS A 370 48.72 16.79 -25.49
C CYS A 370 48.97 16.21 -24.11
N ASP A 371 48.43 15.01 -23.86
CA ASP A 371 48.80 14.14 -22.76
C ASP A 371 49.40 12.83 -23.31
N VAL A 372 49.90 11.97 -22.42
CA VAL A 372 50.53 10.69 -22.74
C VAL A 372 49.63 9.76 -23.56
N ASP A 373 48.31 9.85 -23.39
CA ASP A 373 47.34 8.96 -24.03
C ASP A 373 46.62 9.59 -25.25
N THR A 374 46.78 10.90 -25.50
CA THR A 374 45.97 11.64 -26.50
C THR A 374 46.09 11.09 -27.92
N CYS A 375 47.24 10.53 -28.28
CA CYS A 375 47.51 9.97 -29.61
C CYS A 375 47.72 8.45 -29.59
N GLN A 376 47.47 7.79 -28.46
CA GLN A 376 47.53 6.34 -28.40
C GLN A 376 46.22 5.74 -28.96
N PRO A 377 46.28 4.60 -29.66
CA PRO A 377 45.06 3.89 -30.05
C PRO A 377 44.27 3.49 -28.79
N PRO A 378 42.92 3.42 -28.88
CA PRO A 378 42.12 2.91 -27.77
C PRO A 378 42.59 1.50 -27.40
N THR A 379 42.56 1.21 -26.10
CA THR A 379 42.96 -0.08 -25.55
C THR A 379 41.76 -0.77 -24.91
N GLY A 380 41.84 -2.09 -24.82
CA GLY A 380 40.79 -2.94 -24.28
C GLY A 380 41.35 -4.29 -23.85
N ALA A 381 40.53 -5.09 -23.18
CA ALA A 381 40.88 -6.42 -22.75
C ALA A 381 41.12 -7.35 -23.95
N CYS A 382 42.25 -8.03 -23.94
CA CYS A 382 42.67 -9.00 -24.92
C CYS A 382 42.83 -10.37 -24.26
N CYS A 383 42.05 -11.33 -24.72
CA CYS A 383 42.04 -12.69 -24.20
C CYS A 383 42.96 -13.59 -25.04
N LEU A 384 44.13 -13.93 -24.48
CA LEU A 384 45.12 -14.75 -25.16
C LEU A 384 44.84 -16.25 -24.96
N PRO A 385 44.88 -17.07 -26.02
CA PRO A 385 44.71 -18.51 -25.91
C PRO A 385 45.89 -19.15 -25.15
N ASN A 386 45.60 -19.94 -24.12
CA ASN A 386 46.62 -20.69 -23.38
C ASN A 386 47.16 -21.86 -24.23
N VAL A 387 48.46 -21.87 -24.53
CA VAL A 387 49.10 -22.92 -25.36
C VAL A 387 49.63 -24.12 -24.55
N ASN A 388 49.24 -24.30 -23.28
CA ASN A 388 49.74 -25.41 -22.47
C ASN A 388 48.79 -26.62 -22.44
N ILE A 389 48.99 -27.50 -23.43
CA ILE A 389 48.15 -28.64 -23.84
C ILE A 389 48.08 -29.83 -22.86
N THR A 390 48.32 -29.68 -21.55
CA THR A 390 48.46 -30.87 -20.68
C THR A 390 47.57 -31.02 -19.46
N LEU A 391 46.84 -30.03 -18.97
CA LEU A 391 45.81 -30.21 -17.95
C LEU A 391 44.77 -29.09 -18.12
N GLY A 392 43.54 -29.43 -18.53
CA GLY A 392 42.46 -28.45 -18.66
C GLY A 392 42.27 -27.63 -17.38
N GLN A 393 41.92 -26.35 -17.56
CA GLN A 393 41.81 -25.27 -16.56
C GLN A 393 43.13 -24.60 -16.13
N LEU A 394 43.62 -23.72 -17.00
CA LEU A 394 44.19 -22.44 -16.55
C LEU A 394 43.43 -21.31 -17.27
N PRO A 395 43.05 -20.23 -16.56
CA PRO A 395 42.25 -19.14 -17.14
C PRO A 395 43.00 -18.48 -18.30
N ALA A 396 42.27 -18.08 -19.34
CA ALA A 396 42.81 -17.30 -20.45
C ALA A 396 43.55 -16.06 -19.89
N ILE A 397 44.73 -15.76 -20.44
CA ILE A 397 45.51 -14.61 -19.98
C ILE A 397 44.83 -13.36 -20.54
N CYS A 398 44.36 -12.48 -19.64
CA CYS A 398 43.85 -11.17 -19.99
C CYS A 398 44.94 -10.11 -19.86
N ILE A 399 45.14 -9.32 -20.93
CA ILE A 399 45.95 -8.09 -20.89
C ILE A 399 45.15 -6.93 -21.47
N VAL A 400 45.43 -5.69 -21.05
CA VAL A 400 44.88 -4.50 -21.70
C VAL A 400 45.87 -4.01 -22.76
N THR A 401 45.47 -4.02 -24.03
CA THR A 401 46.31 -3.66 -25.18
C THR A 401 45.43 -3.14 -26.33
N SER A 402 46.03 -2.68 -27.43
CA SER A 402 45.27 -2.26 -28.62
C SER A 402 44.70 -3.46 -29.38
N GLU A 403 43.63 -3.26 -30.17
CA GLU A 403 43.05 -4.31 -31.03
C GLU A 403 44.11 -4.95 -31.95
N LEU A 404 44.99 -4.14 -32.55
CA LEU A 404 46.03 -4.61 -33.46
C LEU A 404 47.08 -5.46 -32.75
N GLU A 405 47.52 -5.05 -31.57
CA GLU A 405 48.49 -5.81 -30.78
C GLU A 405 47.85 -7.09 -30.23
N CYS A 406 46.57 -7.05 -29.85
CA CYS A 406 45.80 -8.23 -29.49
C CYS A 406 45.73 -9.27 -30.63
N ALA A 407 45.42 -8.82 -31.85
CA ALA A 407 45.38 -9.67 -33.03
C ALA A 407 46.77 -10.26 -33.37
N ASN A 408 47.85 -9.49 -33.18
CA ASN A 408 49.23 -9.98 -33.39
C ASN A 408 49.65 -11.04 -32.37
N LEU A 409 49.01 -11.09 -31.20
CA LEU A 409 49.21 -12.10 -30.17
C LEU A 409 48.25 -13.29 -30.31
N ASP A 410 47.52 -13.39 -31.43
CA ASP A 410 46.46 -14.39 -31.66
C ASP A 410 45.36 -14.35 -30.57
N GLY A 411 45.15 -13.20 -29.95
CA GLY A 411 44.15 -12.97 -28.90
C GLY A 411 42.77 -12.58 -29.43
N ALA A 412 41.75 -12.77 -28.59
CA ALA A 412 40.39 -12.27 -28.83
C ALA A 412 40.18 -10.94 -28.08
N TYR A 413 40.05 -9.85 -28.83
CA TYR A 413 39.80 -8.51 -28.30
C TYR A 413 38.34 -8.36 -27.86
N GLN A 414 38.11 -7.83 -26.66
CA GLN A 414 36.78 -7.71 -26.04
C GLN A 414 36.11 -6.35 -26.30
N GLY A 415 36.77 -5.45 -27.04
CA GLY A 415 36.27 -4.11 -27.35
C GLY A 415 37.00 -3.01 -26.59
N ASP A 416 36.86 -1.77 -27.04
CA ASP A 416 37.51 -0.60 -26.43
C ASP A 416 36.99 -0.33 -25.00
N ASP A 417 37.86 0.22 -24.14
CA ASP A 417 37.59 0.55 -22.73
C ASP A 417 37.20 -0.65 -21.84
N THR A 418 37.35 -1.88 -22.34
CA THR A 418 37.16 -3.09 -21.52
C THR A 418 38.39 -3.37 -20.66
N SER A 419 38.19 -3.78 -19.40
CA SER A 419 39.28 -4.06 -18.45
C SER A 419 39.39 -5.55 -18.14
N CYS A 420 40.56 -5.96 -17.63
CA CYS A 420 40.80 -7.32 -17.17
C CYS A 420 40.32 -7.60 -15.74
N ASP A 421 39.77 -6.60 -15.04
CA ASP A 421 39.38 -6.73 -13.63
C ASP A 421 38.11 -7.58 -13.45
N SER A 422 37.25 -7.64 -14.47
CA SER A 422 36.00 -8.40 -14.47
C SER A 422 36.11 -9.80 -15.07
N ASP A 423 37.34 -10.30 -15.25
CA ASP A 423 37.68 -11.58 -15.92
C ASP A 423 36.84 -11.86 -17.20
N PRO A 424 36.82 -10.93 -18.18
CA PRO A 424 36.04 -11.09 -19.41
C PRO A 424 36.48 -12.29 -20.27
N CYS A 425 37.64 -12.88 -19.96
CA CYS A 425 38.20 -14.01 -20.69
C CYS A 425 37.73 -15.37 -20.18
N ASN A 426 37.07 -15.42 -19.02
CA ASN A 426 36.44 -16.61 -18.47
C ASN A 426 35.04 -16.24 -17.95
N PRO A 427 34.04 -16.06 -18.84
CA PRO A 427 32.68 -15.78 -18.40
C PRO A 427 32.17 -16.89 -17.46
N PRO A 428 31.31 -16.56 -16.49
CA PRO A 428 30.70 -17.55 -15.64
C PRO A 428 29.94 -18.59 -16.49
N THR A 429 29.99 -19.84 -16.05
CA THR A 429 29.28 -20.95 -16.70
C THR A 429 28.23 -21.51 -15.76
N GLY A 430 27.20 -22.11 -16.33
CA GLY A 430 26.05 -22.65 -15.62
C GLY A 430 25.42 -23.81 -16.38
N ALA A 431 24.55 -24.55 -15.70
CA ALA A 431 23.79 -25.65 -16.28
C ALA A 431 22.82 -25.13 -17.34
N CYS A 432 22.96 -25.67 -18.55
CA CYS A 432 22.08 -25.42 -19.68
C CYS A 432 21.28 -26.68 -19.98
N CYS A 433 19.95 -26.57 -19.98
CA CYS A 433 19.03 -27.67 -20.23
C CYS A 433 18.55 -27.69 -21.67
N PHE A 434 18.77 -28.81 -22.37
CA PHE A 434 18.32 -29.01 -23.74
C PHE A 434 17.15 -29.97 -23.82
N ASN A 435 16.28 -29.77 -24.81
CA ASN A 435 15.24 -30.75 -25.12
C ASN A 435 15.88 -32.02 -25.72
N PRO A 436 15.81 -33.18 -25.04
CA PRO A 436 16.45 -34.41 -25.51
C PRO A 436 15.89 -34.95 -26.84
N LEU A 437 14.71 -34.46 -27.28
CA LEU A 437 14.11 -34.82 -28.57
C LEU A 437 14.63 -33.97 -29.75
N LEU A 438 15.33 -32.86 -29.48
CA LEU A 438 15.79 -31.91 -30.50
C LEU A 438 17.32 -31.86 -30.64
N SER A 439 18.07 -32.25 -29.60
CA SER A 439 19.54 -32.22 -29.62
C SER A 439 20.15 -33.60 -29.41
N ALA A 440 20.35 -34.36 -30.50
CA ALA A 440 21.00 -35.68 -30.46
C ALA A 440 22.53 -35.64 -30.21
N ARG A 441 23.11 -34.47 -29.97
CA ARG A 441 24.57 -34.25 -29.90
C ARG A 441 25.07 -33.72 -28.55
N ILE A 442 24.20 -33.14 -27.73
CA ILE A 442 24.51 -32.58 -26.42
C ILE A 442 23.56 -33.28 -25.44
N GLY A 443 24.04 -33.73 -24.28
CA GLY A 443 23.18 -34.38 -23.29
C GLY A 443 21.99 -33.50 -22.88
N ALA A 444 21.08 -34.02 -22.05
CA ALA A 444 19.97 -33.21 -21.51
C ALA A 444 20.44 -31.96 -20.74
N CYS A 445 21.69 -31.97 -20.25
CA CYS A 445 22.33 -30.87 -19.55
C CYS A 445 23.80 -30.70 -19.99
N SER A 446 24.29 -29.46 -20.12
CA SER A 446 25.73 -29.14 -20.16
C SER A 446 26.07 -27.88 -19.36
N VAL A 447 27.24 -27.82 -18.74
CA VAL A 447 27.74 -26.60 -18.07
C VAL A 447 28.50 -25.76 -19.10
N ILE A 448 27.89 -24.67 -19.57
CA ILE A 448 28.38 -23.77 -20.64
C ILE A 448 28.02 -22.31 -20.29
N THR A 449 28.41 -21.33 -21.10
CA THR A 449 28.04 -19.92 -20.87
C THR A 449 26.56 -19.69 -21.20
N GLU A 450 25.98 -18.61 -20.66
CA GLU A 450 24.61 -18.20 -20.99
C GLU A 450 24.41 -18.01 -22.50
N ASP A 451 25.34 -17.32 -23.17
CA ASP A 451 25.28 -17.07 -24.61
C ASP A 451 25.33 -18.37 -25.44
N GLU A 452 26.21 -19.31 -25.10
CA GLU A 452 26.27 -20.62 -25.76
C GLU A 452 24.97 -21.41 -25.53
N CYS A 453 24.41 -21.34 -24.32
CA CYS A 453 23.17 -22.02 -23.96
C CYS A 453 21.97 -21.51 -24.78
N LEU A 454 21.82 -20.20 -24.88
CA LEU A 454 20.75 -19.57 -25.64
C LEU A 454 20.92 -19.80 -27.14
N PHE A 455 22.17 -19.74 -27.65
CA PHE A 455 22.48 -20.01 -29.05
C PHE A 455 22.10 -21.44 -29.47
N ASP A 456 22.40 -22.44 -28.62
CA ASP A 456 22.04 -23.84 -28.86
C ASP A 456 20.56 -24.16 -28.55
N GLY A 457 19.76 -23.15 -28.19
CA GLY A 457 18.32 -23.28 -27.94
C GLY A 457 17.97 -24.01 -26.65
N GLY A 458 18.89 -24.00 -25.67
CA GLY A 458 18.66 -24.51 -24.31
C GLY A 458 18.12 -23.45 -23.35
N THR A 459 17.78 -23.89 -22.14
CA THR A 459 17.36 -23.02 -21.02
C THR A 459 18.49 -22.95 -20.01
N TYR A 460 19.03 -21.74 -19.76
CA TYR A 460 20.10 -21.51 -18.80
C TYR A 460 19.54 -21.41 -17.36
N LEU A 461 20.13 -22.12 -16.41
CA LEU A 461 19.66 -22.17 -15.02
C LEU A 461 20.36 -21.16 -14.08
N GLY A 462 21.30 -20.37 -14.61
CA GLY A 462 22.06 -19.36 -13.87
C GLY A 462 23.51 -19.76 -13.62
N ASP A 463 24.33 -18.79 -13.24
CA ASP A 463 25.76 -18.96 -13.02
C ASP A 463 26.08 -19.94 -11.87
N ASP A 464 27.20 -20.66 -12.01
CA ASP A 464 27.71 -21.68 -11.07
C ASP A 464 26.76 -22.88 -10.82
N THR A 465 25.64 -22.96 -11.54
CA THR A 465 24.79 -24.15 -11.51
C THR A 465 25.47 -25.32 -12.25
N THR A 466 25.32 -26.54 -11.73
CA THR A 466 25.95 -27.73 -12.31
C THR A 466 24.92 -28.68 -12.89
N CYS A 467 25.35 -29.57 -13.79
CA CYS A 467 24.52 -30.66 -14.30
C CYS A 467 24.44 -31.86 -13.35
N ASP A 468 24.85 -31.71 -12.09
CA ASP A 468 24.75 -32.76 -11.09
C ASP A 468 23.29 -32.94 -10.66
N ASN A 469 22.89 -34.20 -10.40
CA ASN A 469 21.53 -34.58 -10.02
C ASN A 469 20.44 -34.27 -11.07
N ASP A 470 20.83 -34.12 -12.34
CA ASP A 470 19.92 -33.97 -13.49
C ASP A 470 18.86 -32.86 -13.29
N PRO A 471 19.29 -31.59 -13.13
CA PRO A 471 18.39 -30.46 -12.89
C PRO A 471 17.47 -30.14 -14.09
N CYS A 472 17.70 -30.80 -15.23
CA CYS A 472 16.95 -30.61 -16.46
C CYS A 472 15.78 -31.59 -16.60
N SER A 473 15.68 -32.57 -15.71
CA SER A 473 14.49 -33.38 -15.56
C SER A 473 13.48 -32.66 -14.66
N PRO A 474 12.19 -32.60 -15.04
CA PRO A 474 11.16 -32.12 -14.12
C PRO A 474 11.19 -32.94 -12.83
N PRO A 475 10.97 -32.30 -11.66
CA PRO A 475 10.99 -33.02 -10.40
C PRO A 475 9.98 -34.16 -10.42
N THR A 476 10.38 -35.29 -9.84
CA THR A 476 9.54 -36.48 -9.75
C THR A 476 9.19 -36.75 -8.29
N GLY A 477 8.02 -37.31 -8.08
CA GLY A 477 7.47 -37.61 -6.77
C GLY A 477 6.58 -38.85 -6.82
N ALA A 478 6.17 -39.33 -5.66
CA ALA A 478 5.30 -40.48 -5.51
C ALA A 478 3.91 -40.17 -6.10
N CYS A 479 3.51 -40.99 -7.06
CA CYS A 479 2.22 -40.97 -7.70
C CYS A 479 1.42 -42.22 -7.29
N CYS A 480 0.34 -42.02 -6.56
CA CYS A 480 -0.54 -43.08 -6.09
C CYS A 480 -1.79 -43.17 -6.97
N PHE A 481 -2.12 -44.35 -7.50
CA PHE A 481 -3.35 -44.58 -8.26
C PHE A 481 -3.92 -45.98 -7.99
N TYR A 482 -5.20 -46.17 -8.29
CA TYR A 482 -5.87 -47.46 -8.12
C TYR A 482 -5.83 -48.27 -9.42
N ASP A 483 -5.27 -49.48 -9.35
CA ASP A 483 -5.36 -50.48 -10.42
C ASP A 483 -5.88 -51.80 -9.87
N ASN A 484 -6.95 -52.34 -10.47
CA ASN A 484 -7.55 -53.64 -10.16
C ASN A 484 -7.69 -53.94 -8.64
N GLU A 485 -8.26 -53.00 -7.88
CA GLU A 485 -8.48 -53.08 -6.41
C GLU A 485 -7.22 -53.02 -5.54
N THR A 486 -6.07 -52.65 -6.11
CA THR A 486 -4.83 -52.42 -5.37
C THR A 486 -4.30 -51.00 -5.58
N THR A 487 -3.81 -50.37 -4.52
CA THR A 487 -3.12 -49.08 -4.63
C THR A 487 -1.71 -49.31 -5.17
N VAL A 488 -1.38 -48.66 -6.27
CA VAL A 488 -0.06 -48.72 -6.91
C VAL A 488 0.65 -47.39 -6.71
N CYS A 489 1.92 -47.45 -6.32
CA CYS A 489 2.81 -46.29 -6.27
C CYS A 489 3.88 -46.40 -7.34
N LEU A 490 4.11 -45.31 -8.07
CA LEU A 490 5.30 -45.13 -8.90
C LEU A 490 5.85 -43.72 -8.74
N VAL A 491 7.15 -43.53 -8.95
CA VAL A 491 7.76 -42.19 -8.96
C VAL A 491 7.65 -41.63 -10.37
N ASN A 492 7.00 -40.47 -10.53
CA ASN A 492 6.76 -39.84 -11.83
C ASN A 492 6.68 -38.33 -11.70
N THR A 493 6.63 -37.61 -12.81
CA THR A 493 6.36 -36.16 -12.79
C THR A 493 4.91 -35.90 -12.39
N GLU A 494 4.59 -34.73 -11.83
CA GLU A 494 3.21 -34.36 -11.50
C GLU A 494 2.28 -34.49 -12.70
N VAL A 495 2.68 -33.99 -13.86
CA VAL A 495 1.89 -34.03 -15.11
C VAL A 495 1.62 -35.48 -15.55
N ALA A 496 2.64 -36.33 -15.50
CA ALA A 496 2.46 -37.73 -15.87
C ALA A 496 1.64 -38.50 -14.82
N CYS A 497 1.72 -38.12 -13.54
CA CYS A 497 0.87 -38.67 -12.48
C CYS A 497 -0.61 -38.35 -12.71
N GLN A 498 -0.90 -37.08 -13.03
CA GLN A 498 -2.25 -36.64 -13.37
C GLN A 498 -2.77 -37.34 -14.64
N SER A 499 -1.90 -37.62 -15.62
CA SER A 499 -2.30 -38.28 -16.87
C SER A 499 -2.79 -39.72 -16.69
N ILE A 500 -2.39 -40.39 -15.62
CA ILE A 500 -2.87 -41.73 -15.23
C ILE A 500 -3.95 -41.66 -14.15
N ASN A 501 -4.52 -40.47 -13.91
CA ASN A 501 -5.52 -40.21 -12.89
C ASN A 501 -5.04 -40.58 -11.47
N GLY A 502 -3.74 -40.45 -11.24
CA GLY A 502 -3.09 -40.64 -9.95
C GLY A 502 -2.97 -39.35 -9.16
N TYR A 503 -2.76 -39.51 -7.85
CA TYR A 503 -2.55 -38.42 -6.90
C TYR A 503 -1.05 -38.25 -6.63
N TYR A 504 -0.55 -37.04 -6.83
CA TYR A 504 0.85 -36.69 -6.69
C TYR A 504 1.14 -36.19 -5.26
N HIS A 505 2.13 -36.76 -4.59
CA HIS A 505 2.48 -36.45 -3.20
C HIS A 505 3.52 -35.34 -3.04
N GLY A 506 3.87 -34.65 -4.13
CA GLY A 506 4.87 -33.59 -4.15
C GLY A 506 6.26 -34.07 -4.59
N ASP A 507 7.11 -33.10 -4.92
CA ASP A 507 8.45 -33.35 -5.46
C ASP A 507 9.35 -34.10 -4.45
N ASP A 508 10.24 -34.94 -4.97
CA ASP A 508 11.19 -35.77 -4.22
C ASP A 508 10.56 -36.77 -3.24
N THR A 509 9.24 -36.95 -3.27
CA THR A 509 8.59 -38.01 -2.52
C THR A 509 8.83 -39.36 -3.17
N SER A 510 9.14 -40.38 -2.37
CA SER A 510 9.42 -41.73 -2.86
C SER A 510 8.29 -42.69 -2.51
N CYS A 511 8.14 -43.76 -3.30
CA CYS A 511 7.17 -44.81 -3.02
C CYS A 511 7.61 -45.69 -1.84
N ALA A 512 7.36 -45.24 -0.61
CA ALA A 512 7.51 -46.05 0.59
C ALA A 512 6.23 -46.85 0.89
N PHE A 513 6.32 -47.80 1.83
CA PHE A 513 5.23 -48.73 2.14
C PHE A 513 3.95 -48.04 2.64
N ASP A 514 4.09 -46.85 3.24
CA ASP A 514 3.03 -46.01 3.80
C ASP A 514 2.67 -44.79 2.94
N THR A 515 3.49 -44.43 1.94
CA THR A 515 3.23 -43.26 1.07
C THR A 515 1.88 -43.35 0.36
N CYS A 516 1.46 -44.57 0.01
CA CYS A 516 0.16 -44.85 -0.59
C CYS A 516 -0.68 -45.82 0.29
N GLU A 517 -0.57 -45.73 1.62
CA GLU A 517 -1.62 -46.30 2.49
C GLU A 517 -3.00 -45.77 2.05
N PRO A 518 -4.07 -46.59 2.14
CA PRO A 518 -5.24 -46.43 1.28
C PRO A 518 -5.75 -44.99 1.34
N ILE A 519 -5.84 -44.36 0.16
CA ILE A 519 -6.35 -43.00 -0.01
C ILE A 519 -7.86 -43.02 0.30
N VAL A 520 -8.14 -42.96 1.60
CA VAL A 520 -9.47 -42.92 2.18
C VAL A 520 -9.94 -41.47 2.24
N GLY A 521 -11.25 -41.31 2.24
CA GLY A 521 -11.92 -40.04 2.46
C GLY A 521 -13.26 -40.32 3.11
N ALA A 522 -13.88 -39.27 3.64
CA ALA A 522 -15.14 -39.36 4.35
C ALA A 522 -16.23 -39.90 3.41
N CYS A 523 -16.62 -41.15 3.61
CA CYS A 523 -17.78 -41.74 2.98
C CYS A 523 -19.00 -41.55 3.88
N CYS A 524 -19.85 -40.59 3.54
CA CYS A 524 -21.07 -40.32 4.27
C CYS A 524 -22.20 -41.23 3.78
N LEU A 525 -22.60 -42.18 4.62
CA LEU A 525 -23.80 -42.98 4.45
C LEU A 525 -24.98 -42.28 5.15
N THR A 526 -26.20 -42.73 4.91
CA THR A 526 -27.42 -42.08 5.43
C THR A 526 -27.47 -41.90 6.96
N SER A 527 -26.67 -42.64 7.73
CA SER A 527 -26.72 -42.63 9.20
C SER A 527 -25.37 -42.64 9.91
N PHE A 528 -24.25 -42.76 9.18
CA PHE A 528 -22.91 -42.69 9.76
C PHE A 528 -21.88 -42.40 8.67
N CYS A 529 -20.69 -41.97 9.06
CA CYS A 529 -19.58 -41.71 8.17
C CYS A 529 -18.43 -42.69 8.48
N VAL A 530 -17.76 -43.19 7.45
CA VAL A 530 -16.52 -43.97 7.58
C VAL A 530 -15.48 -43.50 6.56
N GLU A 531 -14.22 -43.49 6.96
CA GLU A 531 -13.10 -43.22 6.06
C GLU A 531 -12.72 -44.51 5.33
N ILE A 532 -13.13 -44.62 4.07
CA ILE A 532 -12.86 -45.76 3.18
C ILE A 532 -12.56 -45.26 1.76
N PRO A 533 -11.96 -46.06 0.88
CA PRO A 533 -11.72 -45.64 -0.51
C PRO A 533 -13.02 -45.36 -1.28
N GLU A 534 -12.98 -44.46 -2.27
CA GLU A 534 -14.14 -44.09 -3.10
C GLU A 534 -14.91 -45.28 -3.73
N PRO A 535 -14.25 -46.32 -4.28
CA PRO A 535 -14.97 -47.46 -4.85
C PRO A 535 -15.76 -48.22 -3.78
N SER A 536 -15.18 -48.37 -2.59
CA SER A 536 -15.85 -49.00 -1.43
C SER A 536 -17.00 -48.13 -0.92
N CYS A 537 -16.86 -46.80 -0.97
CA CYS A 537 -17.93 -45.86 -0.64
C CYS A 537 -19.12 -45.99 -1.60
N THR A 538 -18.82 -46.01 -2.89
CA THR A 538 -19.81 -46.18 -3.96
C THR A 538 -20.52 -47.52 -3.86
N ALA A 539 -19.79 -48.60 -3.55
CA ALA A 539 -20.36 -49.93 -3.35
C ALA A 539 -21.34 -49.99 -2.16
N LEU A 540 -21.14 -49.15 -1.14
CA LEU A 540 -22.06 -49.00 -0.01
C LEU A 540 -23.17 -47.96 -0.27
N MET A 541 -23.24 -47.38 -1.47
CA MET A 541 -24.12 -46.27 -1.84
C MET A 541 -23.97 -45.03 -0.93
N GLY A 542 -22.76 -44.79 -0.42
CA GLY A 542 -22.42 -43.57 0.31
C GLY A 542 -21.98 -42.42 -0.62
N VAL A 543 -21.93 -41.21 -0.09
CA VAL A 543 -21.38 -40.03 -0.76
C VAL A 543 -19.93 -39.85 -0.34
N PHE A 544 -19.00 -39.94 -1.29
CA PHE A 544 -17.57 -39.76 -1.05
C PHE A 544 -17.22 -38.27 -1.13
N ASN A 545 -16.66 -37.70 -0.06
CA ASN A 545 -16.39 -36.25 0.04
C ASN A 545 -15.00 -35.83 -0.45
N GLY A 546 -14.25 -36.76 -1.05
CA GLY A 546 -12.90 -36.52 -1.55
C GLY A 546 -11.84 -37.17 -0.66
N VAL A 547 -10.72 -37.51 -1.27
CA VAL A 547 -9.57 -38.12 -0.59
C VAL A 547 -9.01 -37.17 0.49
N GLY A 548 -8.66 -37.70 1.66
CA GLY A 548 -8.12 -36.93 2.79
C GLY A 548 -9.16 -36.11 3.57
N THR A 549 -10.46 -36.29 3.27
CA THR A 549 -11.54 -35.71 4.08
C THR A 549 -11.86 -36.60 5.27
N ASP A 550 -11.95 -36.01 6.46
CA ASP A 550 -12.29 -36.75 7.69
C ASP A 550 -13.80 -36.78 7.93
N CYS A 551 -14.29 -37.84 8.55
CA CYS A 551 -15.68 -37.91 8.95
C CYS A 551 -16.01 -36.89 10.06
N PRO A 552 -17.01 -36.01 9.89
CA PRO A 552 -17.31 -34.99 10.90
C PRO A 552 -17.87 -35.65 12.17
N GLY A 553 -17.03 -35.74 13.21
CA GLY A 553 -17.38 -36.22 14.56
C GLY A 553 -16.81 -37.58 14.96
N ALA A 554 -15.52 -37.85 14.73
CA ALA A 554 -14.77 -38.87 15.46
C ALA A 554 -14.37 -38.40 16.87
#